data_AF-A0A969SBF2-F1
#
_entry.id   AF-A0A969SBF2-F1
#
_cell.length_a   1.000
_cell.length_b   1.000
_cell.length_c   1.000
_cell.angle_alpha   90.00
_cell.angle_beta   90.00
_cell.angle_gamma   90.00
#
_symmetry.space_group_name_H-M   'P 1'
#
loop_
_entity.id
_entity.type
_entity.pdbx_description
1 polymer ?
#
loop_
_entity_poly.entity_id
_entity_poly.type
_entity_poly.pdbx_seq_one_letter_code
_entity_poly.pdbx_strand_id
1 'polypeptide(L)'
;MSTPSLWLKDGAAALRQGDYTAAIPSLQAFCESSIEPNSPAYFQGHKWLVQAYVKAEQAELALAICLKMAASRVPDVQAWANRAIPAIQDTIPAIQDTIPAVGALVPGLSDLDPTVVKESISQALQCFRHGDNGQVIALLEPLNNHLNPRSADCGRIQMTLAKAYQAEGELAKAIALGKAMMGSDRDDISIWGKQFLNRITPPAELTQNPKSTDAVVDSPMNSPMDSSINSSMDSPMDSPMDSSMDSSIHSPLDSSIQASVSGIRYDPPSNGLPIPTRYQPNPAAAHRVPNDYTPVIQSALSHGVLTFLFAWIIYALFPAGIALLLNLMRLSIPVAIYCVATDSIAKENAKEATNYAITMVVVAVLMFAGGFLAALSFMGSGSISPLLIVLAVPLVVYGPLLALWPIVATLVCIANPDRTFHYPHWLVWHVLK
;
A
#
# COMPACT_ATOMS: atom_id res chain seq x y z
N MET A 1 -26.78 25.87 20.26
CA MET A 1 -25.73 24.94 19.78
C MET A 1 -25.62 25.12 18.29
N SER A 2 -24.48 25.56 17.79
CA SER A 2 -24.21 25.63 16.34
C SER A 2 -24.23 24.22 15.78
N THR A 3 -24.87 23.99 14.64
CA THR A 3 -24.85 22.67 13.99
C THR A 3 -23.48 22.44 13.33
N PRO A 4 -22.95 21.20 13.29
CA PRO A 4 -21.69 20.91 12.60
C PRO A 4 -21.65 21.41 11.15
N SER A 5 -22.78 21.38 10.45
CA SER A 5 -22.92 21.93 9.10
C SER A 5 -22.61 23.43 9.00
N LEU A 6 -22.87 24.21 10.05
CA LEU A 6 -22.60 25.64 10.09
C LEU A 6 -21.09 25.89 10.17
N TRP A 7 -20.39 25.17 11.05
CA TRP A 7 -18.93 25.26 11.19
C TRP A 7 -18.18 24.92 9.89
N LEU A 8 -18.63 23.89 9.17
CA LEU A 8 -18.06 23.54 7.87
C LEU A 8 -18.26 24.66 6.84
N LYS A 9 -19.45 25.28 6.82
CA LYS A 9 -19.79 26.36 5.88
C LYS A 9 -19.01 27.64 6.19
N ASP A 10 -18.92 28.02 7.46
CA ASP A 10 -18.21 29.21 7.92
C ASP A 10 -16.70 29.05 7.68
N GLY A 11 -16.15 27.87 8.02
CA GLY A 11 -14.76 27.53 7.75
C GLY A 11 -14.40 27.58 6.26
N ALA A 12 -15.26 27.06 5.38
CA ALA A 12 -15.08 27.19 3.94
C ALA A 12 -15.18 28.63 3.43
N ALA A 13 -16.09 29.43 3.99
CA ALA A 13 -16.23 30.83 3.61
C ALA A 13 -14.98 31.63 3.97
N ALA A 14 -14.46 31.46 5.19
CA ALA A 14 -13.22 32.09 5.65
C ALA A 14 -12.00 31.65 4.81
N LEU A 15 -11.90 30.36 4.49
CA LEU A 15 -10.82 29.83 3.65
C LEU A 15 -10.83 30.44 2.23
N ARG A 16 -12.00 30.67 1.65
CA ARG A 16 -12.15 31.36 0.34
C ARG A 16 -11.79 32.84 0.40
N GLN A 17 -11.94 33.47 1.56
CA GLN A 17 -11.56 34.86 1.79
C GLN A 17 -10.05 35.02 2.08
N GLY A 18 -9.33 33.91 2.27
CA GLY A 18 -7.92 33.92 2.66
C GLY A 18 -7.70 34.20 4.15
N ASP A 19 -8.76 34.24 4.95
CA ASP A 19 -8.68 34.39 6.40
C ASP A 19 -8.48 33.02 7.06
N TYR A 20 -7.24 32.52 6.99
CA TYR A 20 -6.89 31.21 7.53
C TYR A 20 -7.03 31.17 9.06
N THR A 21 -6.79 32.29 9.73
CA THR A 21 -6.96 32.45 11.18
C THR A 21 -8.40 32.26 11.63
N ALA A 22 -9.38 32.76 10.87
CA ALA A 22 -10.80 32.51 11.14
C ALA A 22 -11.26 31.12 10.67
N ALA A 23 -10.67 30.58 9.58
CA ALA A 23 -11.05 29.29 9.04
C ALA A 23 -10.70 28.10 9.95
N ILE A 24 -9.49 28.11 10.53
CA ILE A 24 -8.97 27.00 11.36
C ILE A 24 -9.91 26.62 12.52
N PRO A 25 -10.33 27.54 13.41
CA PRO A 25 -11.17 27.16 14.56
C PRO A 25 -12.54 26.62 14.16
N SER A 26 -13.16 27.16 13.10
CA SER A 26 -14.42 26.62 12.57
C SER A 26 -14.23 25.21 12.01
N LEU A 27 -13.17 24.97 11.25
CA LEU A 27 -12.89 23.65 10.66
C LEU A 27 -12.48 22.63 11.72
N GLN A 28 -11.73 23.01 12.75
CA GLN A 28 -11.42 22.15 13.90
C GLN A 28 -12.70 21.77 14.66
N ALA A 29 -13.54 22.74 15.01
CA ALA A 29 -14.81 22.48 15.70
C ALA A 29 -15.71 21.53 14.90
N PHE A 30 -15.74 21.67 13.57
CA PHE A 30 -16.42 20.71 12.70
C PHE A 30 -15.82 19.30 12.77
N CYS A 31 -14.49 19.17 12.67
CA CYS A 31 -13.81 17.88 12.68
C CYS A 31 -13.94 17.16 14.03
N GLU A 32 -13.95 17.89 15.15
CA GLU A 32 -14.11 17.36 16.51
C GLU A 32 -15.56 16.96 16.84
N SER A 33 -16.53 17.66 16.29
CA SER A 33 -17.96 17.42 16.55
C SER A 33 -18.61 16.42 15.59
N SER A 34 -17.91 16.03 14.53
CA SER A 34 -18.45 15.10 13.54
C SER A 34 -18.58 13.70 14.15
N ILE A 35 -19.82 13.21 14.20
CA ILE A 35 -20.17 11.90 14.78
C ILE A 35 -19.77 10.75 13.85
N GLU A 36 -19.61 11.03 12.55
CA GLU A 36 -19.37 10.03 11.52
C GLU A 36 -17.94 10.13 10.94
N PRO A 37 -16.96 9.40 11.51
CA PRO A 37 -15.54 9.49 11.14
C PRO A 37 -15.20 9.04 9.72
N ASN A 38 -16.19 8.54 8.97
CA ASN A 38 -16.05 8.11 7.57
C ASN A 38 -17.01 8.83 6.61
N SER A 39 -17.70 9.88 7.07
CA SER A 39 -18.59 10.63 6.19
C SER A 39 -17.79 11.44 5.16
N PRO A 40 -18.30 11.63 3.93
CA PRO A 40 -17.67 12.51 2.94
C PRO A 40 -17.45 13.94 3.47
N ALA A 41 -18.37 14.44 4.30
CA ALA A 41 -18.26 15.74 4.93
C ALA A 41 -17.09 15.82 5.92
N TYR A 42 -16.89 14.79 6.75
CA TYR A 42 -15.75 14.69 7.67
C TYR A 42 -14.41 14.76 6.93
N PHE A 43 -14.26 14.00 5.84
CA PHE A 43 -13.04 14.04 5.03
C PHE A 43 -12.86 15.39 4.34
N GLN A 44 -13.94 15.99 3.83
CA GLN A 44 -13.88 17.31 3.22
C GLN A 44 -13.42 18.39 4.23
N GLY A 45 -13.93 18.31 5.47
CA GLY A 45 -13.49 19.18 6.56
C GLY A 45 -11.99 19.07 6.84
N HIS A 46 -11.46 17.84 6.92
CA HIS A 46 -10.02 17.62 7.13
C HIS A 46 -9.18 18.12 5.94
N LYS A 47 -9.64 17.95 4.69
CA LYS A 47 -8.95 18.48 3.52
C LYS A 47 -8.83 20.01 3.57
N TRP A 48 -9.91 20.70 3.93
CA TRP A 48 -9.89 22.16 4.09
C TRP A 48 -9.04 22.59 5.28
N LEU A 49 -9.06 21.84 6.38
CA LEU A 49 -8.25 22.14 7.55
C LEU A 49 -6.75 22.02 7.24
N VAL A 50 -6.33 20.97 6.53
CA VAL A 50 -4.96 20.82 6.02
C VAL A 50 -4.57 22.01 5.15
N GLN A 51 -5.44 22.41 4.21
CA GLN A 51 -5.17 23.56 3.35
C GLN A 51 -5.03 24.87 4.14
N ALA A 52 -5.86 25.07 5.17
CA ALA A 52 -5.76 26.23 6.05
C ALA A 52 -4.43 26.25 6.80
N TYR A 53 -4.00 25.11 7.36
CA TYR A 53 -2.73 25.00 8.09
C TYR A 53 -1.51 25.25 7.20
N VAL A 54 -1.47 24.68 5.99
CA VAL A 54 -0.38 24.91 5.05
C VAL A 54 -0.26 26.40 4.70
N LYS A 55 -1.40 27.07 4.50
CA LYS A 55 -1.44 28.50 4.16
C LYS A 55 -1.18 29.43 5.34
N ALA A 56 -1.41 28.95 6.57
CA ALA A 56 -1.07 29.65 7.80
C ALA A 56 0.36 29.33 8.30
N GLU A 57 1.21 28.73 7.47
CA GLU A 57 2.60 28.34 7.80
C GLU A 57 2.71 27.34 8.97
N GLN A 58 1.64 26.59 9.25
CA GLN A 58 1.58 25.54 10.26
C GLN A 58 1.71 24.15 9.62
N ALA A 59 2.77 23.96 8.83
CA ALA A 59 2.98 22.76 8.01
C ALA A 59 3.04 21.45 8.85
N GLU A 60 3.50 21.51 10.09
CA GLU A 60 3.57 20.35 10.99
C GLU A 60 2.19 19.80 11.35
N LEU A 61 1.22 20.69 11.66
CA LEU A 61 -0.15 20.30 11.96
C LEU A 61 -0.86 19.76 10.72
N ALA A 62 -0.61 20.36 9.56
CA ALA A 62 -1.09 19.85 8.28
C ALA A 62 -0.57 18.43 8.02
N LEU A 63 0.74 18.20 8.24
CA LEU A 63 1.37 16.89 8.04
C LEU A 63 0.81 15.85 9.01
N ALA A 64 0.59 16.20 10.28
CA ALA A 64 -0.01 15.29 11.26
C ALA A 64 -1.40 14.81 10.83
N ILE A 65 -2.24 15.71 10.30
CA ILE A 65 -3.56 15.35 9.77
C ILE A 65 -3.43 14.46 8.54
N CYS A 66 -2.53 14.80 7.60
CA CYS A 66 -2.31 13.98 6.41
C CYS A 66 -1.83 12.57 6.75
N LEU A 67 -0.92 12.41 7.70
CA LEU A 67 -0.46 11.09 8.16
C LEU A 67 -1.61 10.27 8.78
N LYS A 68 -2.48 10.91 9.56
CA LYS A 68 -3.70 10.26 10.08
C LYS A 68 -4.64 9.82 8.95
N MET A 69 -4.82 10.65 7.92
CA MET A 69 -5.67 10.34 6.77
C MET A 69 -5.07 9.27 5.85
N ALA A 70 -3.75 9.16 5.77
CA ALA A 70 -3.05 8.11 5.01
C ALA A 70 -3.26 6.70 5.60
N ALA A 71 -3.63 6.61 6.88
CA ALA A 71 -4.02 5.37 7.55
C ALA A 71 -5.53 5.05 7.41
N SER A 72 -6.30 5.88 6.68
CA SER A 72 -7.73 5.64 6.46
C SER A 72 -7.98 4.39 5.61
N ARG A 73 -9.09 3.68 5.89
CA ARG A 73 -9.55 2.53 5.09
C ARG A 73 -10.21 2.94 3.77
N VAL A 74 -10.51 4.23 3.59
CA VAL A 74 -11.15 4.74 2.37
C VAL A 74 -10.07 5.03 1.32
N PRO A 75 -10.01 4.29 0.20
CA PRO A 75 -8.91 4.39 -0.77
C PRO A 75 -8.69 5.80 -1.31
N ASP A 76 -9.76 6.54 -1.58
CA ASP A 76 -9.67 7.92 -2.11
C ASP A 76 -9.04 8.89 -1.09
N VAL A 77 -9.30 8.68 0.20
CA VAL A 77 -8.75 9.51 1.28
C VAL A 77 -7.28 9.20 1.48
N GLN A 78 -6.94 7.91 1.48
CA GLN A 78 -5.56 7.44 1.56
C GLN A 78 -4.72 7.94 0.36
N ALA A 79 -5.23 7.81 -0.86
CA ALA A 79 -4.56 8.28 -2.07
C ALA A 79 -4.37 9.81 -2.06
N TRP A 80 -5.39 10.56 -1.62
CA TRP A 80 -5.26 12.01 -1.47
C TRP A 80 -4.19 12.40 -0.44
N ALA A 81 -4.18 11.74 0.72
CA ALA A 81 -3.23 12.01 1.79
C ALA A 81 -1.79 11.69 1.37
N ASN A 82 -1.56 10.54 0.73
CA ASN A 82 -0.25 10.13 0.22
C ASN A 82 0.30 11.10 -0.84
N ARG A 83 -0.57 11.75 -1.61
CA ARG A 83 -0.19 12.81 -2.55
C ARG A 83 0.12 14.13 -1.86
N ALA A 84 -0.58 14.46 -0.78
CA ALA A 84 -0.40 15.72 -0.05
C ALA A 84 0.86 15.73 0.83
N ILE A 85 1.23 14.59 1.42
CA ILE A 85 2.40 14.46 2.32
C ILE A 85 3.70 15.04 1.72
N PRO A 86 4.19 14.61 0.54
CA PRO A 86 5.44 15.13 0.00
C PRO A 86 5.37 16.64 -0.28
N ALA A 87 4.24 17.13 -0.80
CA ALA A 87 4.06 18.56 -1.07
C ALA A 87 4.10 19.42 0.21
N ILE A 88 3.64 18.89 1.35
CA ILE A 88 3.74 19.57 2.64
C ILE A 88 5.18 19.44 3.18
N GLN A 89 5.81 18.29 3.04
CA GLN A 89 7.20 18.08 3.48
C GLN A 89 8.17 19.05 2.79
N ASP A 90 7.97 19.33 1.51
CA ASP A 90 8.81 20.29 0.76
C ASP A 90 8.66 21.74 1.27
N THR A 91 7.57 22.06 1.98
CA THR A 91 7.38 23.39 2.60
C THR A 91 8.09 23.55 3.95
N ILE A 92 8.52 22.46 4.59
CA ILE A 92 9.15 22.48 5.91
C ILE A 92 10.59 23.04 5.88
N PRO A 93 11.48 22.66 4.94
CA PRO A 93 12.85 23.18 4.88
C PRO A 93 12.92 24.71 4.76
N ALA A 94 11.96 25.32 4.05
CA ALA A 94 11.90 26.77 3.88
C ALA A 94 11.56 27.54 5.18
N ILE A 95 10.99 26.86 6.18
CA ILE A 95 10.66 27.42 7.51
C ILE A 95 11.82 27.21 8.49
N GLN A 96 12.65 26.19 8.26
CA GLN A 96 13.80 25.87 9.11
C GLN A 96 14.99 26.83 8.89
N ASP A 97 15.13 27.39 7.69
CA ASP A 97 16.17 28.39 7.39
C ASP A 97 15.90 29.77 8.00
N THR A 98 14.72 30.02 8.59
CA THR A 98 14.34 31.30 9.20
C THR A 98 14.46 31.36 10.72
N ILE A 99 14.98 30.32 11.39
CA ILE A 99 15.17 30.32 12.85
C ILE A 99 16.61 29.92 13.22
N PRO A 100 17.50 30.88 13.58
CA PRO A 100 18.78 30.54 14.16
C PRO A 100 18.65 30.34 15.69
N ALA A 101 19.27 29.26 16.17
CA ALA A 101 19.67 28.98 17.55
C ALA A 101 18.63 28.37 18.51
N VAL A 102 18.60 27.03 18.57
CA VAL A 102 18.15 26.23 19.74
C VAL A 102 19.08 25.04 19.96
N GLY A 103 20.40 25.27 19.89
CA GLY A 103 21.43 24.22 19.98
C GLY A 103 22.20 24.17 21.30
N ALA A 104 21.83 24.95 22.31
CA ALA A 104 22.58 24.99 23.56
C ALA A 104 21.63 24.93 24.76
N LEU A 105 21.93 23.98 25.66
CA LEU A 105 21.34 23.71 26.97
C LEU A 105 20.11 22.79 26.99
N VAL A 106 20.36 21.50 27.24
CA VAL A 106 19.41 20.63 27.94
C VAL A 106 19.78 20.67 29.43
N PRO A 107 18.86 21.11 30.29
CA PRO A 107 18.31 20.15 31.26
C PRO A 107 16.80 20.34 31.46
N GLY A 108 16.02 19.28 31.19
CA GLY A 108 14.57 19.25 31.43
C GLY A 108 13.80 18.49 30.34
N LEU A 109 14.03 17.18 30.22
CA LEU A 109 13.53 16.30 29.15
C LEU A 109 12.03 15.92 29.24
N SER A 110 11.19 16.77 29.81
CA SER A 110 9.73 16.55 29.81
C SER A 110 9.03 17.10 28.57
N ASP A 111 9.72 17.92 27.77
CA ASP A 111 9.25 18.49 26.50
C ASP A 111 10.21 18.11 25.36
N LEU A 112 10.38 16.81 25.11
CA LEU A 112 11.13 16.36 23.94
C LEU A 112 10.37 16.78 22.68
N ASP A 113 10.95 17.71 21.93
CA ASP A 113 10.49 18.09 20.60
C ASP A 113 10.27 16.81 19.77
N PRO A 114 9.05 16.57 19.24
CA PRO A 114 8.73 15.44 18.39
C PRO A 114 9.70 15.26 17.21
N THR A 115 10.32 16.35 16.75
CA THR A 115 11.32 16.36 15.68
C THR A 115 12.60 15.66 16.12
N VAL A 116 13.10 15.97 17.33
CA VAL A 116 14.30 15.34 17.90
C VAL A 116 14.09 13.85 18.11
N VAL A 117 12.90 13.45 18.57
CA VAL A 117 12.54 12.02 18.72
C VAL A 117 12.57 11.31 17.37
N LYS A 118 11.94 11.90 16.33
CA LYS A 118 11.93 11.32 14.98
C LYS A 118 13.33 11.23 14.37
N GLU A 119 14.14 12.27 14.51
CA GLU A 119 15.51 12.29 14.00
C GLU A 119 16.37 11.22 14.68
N SER A 120 16.28 11.12 16.01
CA SER A 120 17.01 10.11 16.78
C SER A 120 16.58 8.68 16.44
N ILE A 121 15.28 8.44 16.20
CA ILE A 121 14.78 7.14 15.71
C ILE A 121 15.35 6.85 14.31
N SER A 122 15.33 7.84 13.40
CA SER A 122 15.85 7.67 12.04
C SER A 122 17.35 7.34 12.05
N GLN A 123 18.12 8.05 12.86
CA GLN A 123 19.55 7.82 13.05
C GLN A 123 19.83 6.44 13.65
N ALA A 124 19.10 6.05 14.70
CA ALA A 124 19.23 4.72 15.29
C ALA A 124 18.91 3.61 14.27
N LEU A 125 17.89 3.78 13.43
CA LEU A 125 17.57 2.82 12.37
C LEU A 125 18.66 2.75 11.29
N GLN A 126 19.41 3.83 11.05
CA GLN A 126 20.59 3.81 10.18
C GLN A 126 21.73 3.01 10.83
N CYS A 127 22.07 3.29 12.09
CA CYS A 127 23.12 2.56 12.82
C CYS A 127 22.81 1.06 12.90
N PHE A 128 21.55 0.71 13.13
CA PHE A 128 21.10 -0.70 13.15
C PHE A 128 21.33 -1.40 11.81
N ARG A 129 21.12 -0.73 10.67
CA ARG A 129 21.39 -1.30 9.34
C ARG A 129 22.89 -1.54 9.09
N HIS A 130 23.73 -0.73 9.71
CA HIS A 130 25.19 -0.87 9.63
C HIS A 130 25.75 -1.87 10.66
N GLY A 131 24.90 -2.44 11.52
CA GLY A 131 25.31 -3.38 12.56
C GLY A 131 25.97 -2.73 13.77
N ASP A 132 25.92 -1.40 13.89
CA ASP A 132 26.44 -0.66 15.05
C ASP A 132 25.38 -0.59 16.15
N ASN A 133 25.17 -1.71 16.85
CA ASN A 133 24.13 -1.82 17.86
C ASN A 133 24.47 -1.02 19.13
N GLY A 134 25.75 -0.80 19.43
CA GLY A 134 26.20 0.11 20.49
C GLY A 134 25.67 1.53 20.32
N GLN A 135 25.78 2.12 19.12
CA GLN A 135 25.19 3.45 18.86
C GLN A 135 23.65 3.44 18.92
N VAL A 136 23.01 2.36 18.49
CA VAL A 136 21.54 2.21 18.60
C VAL A 136 21.10 2.30 20.06
N ILE A 137 21.78 1.58 20.95
CA ILE A 137 21.49 1.59 22.38
C ILE A 137 21.71 3.01 22.94
N ALA A 138 22.86 3.63 22.64
CA ALA A 138 23.19 4.96 23.14
C ALA A 138 22.16 6.04 22.73
N LEU A 139 21.59 5.94 21.52
CA LEU A 139 20.57 6.86 21.02
C LEU A 139 19.18 6.58 21.59
N LEU A 140 18.79 5.31 21.69
CA LEU A 140 17.41 4.93 22.00
C LEU A 140 17.13 4.74 23.50
N GLU A 141 18.12 4.39 24.31
CA GLU A 141 17.93 4.15 25.74
C GLU A 141 17.46 5.40 26.51
N PRO A 142 18.03 6.60 26.30
CA PRO A 142 17.51 7.82 26.93
C PRO A 142 16.07 8.13 26.52
N LEU A 143 15.74 7.95 25.23
CA LEU A 143 14.40 8.22 24.71
C LEU A 143 13.36 7.27 25.28
N ASN A 144 13.69 5.98 25.40
CA ASN A 144 12.78 4.98 25.95
C ASN A 144 12.33 5.32 27.38
N ASN A 145 13.20 5.94 28.19
CA ASN A 145 12.88 6.33 29.56
C ASN A 145 11.96 7.55 29.65
N HIS A 146 11.87 8.36 28.59
CA HIS A 146 11.07 9.59 28.56
C HIS A 146 9.77 9.47 27.76
N LEU A 147 9.63 8.43 26.94
CA LEU A 147 8.44 8.27 26.10
C LEU A 147 7.25 7.75 26.87
N ASN A 148 6.08 8.32 26.54
CA ASN A 148 4.81 7.79 27.00
C ASN A 148 4.67 6.33 26.52
N PRO A 149 4.43 5.35 27.43
CA PRO A 149 4.27 3.94 27.08
C PRO A 149 3.18 3.67 26.04
N ARG A 150 2.20 4.57 25.92
CA ARG A 150 1.10 4.46 24.95
C ARG A 150 1.40 5.03 23.58
N SER A 151 2.55 5.68 23.38
CA SER A 151 2.89 6.27 22.08
C SER A 151 3.18 5.19 21.04
N ALA A 152 2.87 5.49 19.78
CA ALA A 152 3.15 4.59 18.66
C ALA A 152 4.65 4.27 18.56
N ASP A 153 5.48 5.28 18.82
CA ASP A 153 6.93 5.24 18.70
C ASP A 153 7.61 4.48 19.85
N CYS A 154 7.03 4.48 21.05
CA CYS A 154 7.56 3.72 22.19
C CYS A 154 7.69 2.22 21.84
N GLY A 155 6.68 1.63 21.21
CA GLY A 155 6.76 0.23 20.77
C GLY A 155 7.87 -0.03 19.76
N ARG A 156 8.06 0.86 18.78
CA ARG A 156 9.12 0.72 17.77
C ARG A 156 10.51 0.85 18.39
N ILE A 157 10.66 1.77 19.34
CA ILE A 157 11.90 1.99 20.09
C ILE A 157 12.21 0.76 20.95
N GLN A 158 11.24 0.26 21.72
CA GLN A 158 11.43 -0.93 22.56
C GLN A 158 11.80 -2.17 21.74
N MET A 159 11.15 -2.40 20.60
CA MET A 159 11.50 -3.53 19.71
C MET A 159 12.91 -3.40 19.14
N THR A 160 13.30 -2.19 18.72
CA THR A 160 14.63 -1.94 18.15
C THR A 160 15.72 -2.08 19.22
N LEU A 161 15.47 -1.52 20.41
CA LEU A 161 16.38 -1.58 21.55
C LEU A 161 16.54 -3.02 22.05
N ALA A 162 15.47 -3.82 22.09
CA ALA A 162 15.55 -5.23 22.47
C ALA A 162 16.43 -6.05 21.51
N LYS A 163 16.32 -5.82 20.20
CA LYS A 163 17.18 -6.46 19.21
C LYS A 163 18.63 -6.00 19.32
N ALA A 164 18.87 -4.72 19.56
CA ALA A 164 20.21 -4.18 19.76
C ALA A 164 20.89 -4.79 20.99
N TYR A 165 20.17 -4.90 22.13
CA TYR A 165 20.67 -5.59 23.32
C TYR A 165 20.99 -7.06 23.07
N GLN A 166 20.14 -7.77 22.31
CA GLN A 166 20.42 -9.15 21.95
C GLN A 166 21.70 -9.26 21.11
N ALA A 167 21.90 -8.36 20.14
CA ALA A 167 23.05 -8.37 19.25
C ALA A 167 24.37 -8.05 19.97
N GLU A 168 24.34 -7.16 20.96
CA GLU A 168 25.51 -6.84 21.82
C GLU A 168 25.76 -7.89 22.93
N GLY A 169 24.94 -8.94 23.01
CA GLY A 169 25.07 -9.98 24.04
C GLY A 169 24.55 -9.56 25.42
N GLU A 170 23.91 -8.39 25.54
CA GLU A 170 23.23 -7.92 26.76
C GLU A 170 21.87 -8.62 26.96
N LEU A 171 21.87 -9.95 26.96
CA LEU A 171 20.67 -10.80 27.00
C LEU A 171 19.74 -10.48 28.18
N ALA A 172 20.31 -10.14 29.34
CA ALA A 172 19.51 -9.77 30.52
C ALA A 172 18.62 -8.55 30.27
N LYS A 173 19.15 -7.51 29.60
CA LYS A 173 18.38 -6.31 29.25
C LYS A 173 17.38 -6.60 28.14
N ALA A 174 17.77 -7.39 27.13
CA ALA A 174 16.86 -7.83 26.07
C ALA A 174 15.65 -8.60 26.63
N ILE A 175 15.88 -9.52 27.56
CA ILE A 175 14.83 -10.30 28.24
C ILE A 175 13.96 -9.39 29.10
N ALA A 176 14.55 -8.47 29.88
CA ALA A 176 13.80 -7.54 30.72
C ALA A 176 12.85 -6.67 29.87
N LEU A 177 13.35 -6.14 28.75
CA LEU A 177 12.56 -5.33 27.83
C LEU A 177 11.47 -6.16 27.12
N GLY A 178 11.79 -7.40 26.73
CA GLY A 178 10.81 -8.36 26.20
C GLY A 178 9.65 -8.63 27.17
N LYS A 179 9.96 -8.81 28.47
CA LYS A 179 8.95 -9.01 29.52
C LYS A 179 8.09 -7.76 29.73
N ALA A 180 8.71 -6.57 29.69
CA ALA A 180 7.96 -5.31 29.77
C ALA A 180 6.99 -5.15 28.60
N MET A 181 7.41 -5.50 27.37
CA MET A 181 6.56 -5.46 26.18
C MET A 181 5.37 -6.41 26.24
N MET A 182 5.50 -7.58 26.88
CA MET A 182 4.36 -8.49 27.08
C MET A 182 3.24 -7.88 27.92
N GLY A 183 3.57 -6.99 28.85
CA GLY A 183 2.62 -6.26 29.69
C GLY A 183 2.05 -4.99 29.05
N SER A 184 2.36 -4.72 27.78
CA SER A 184 1.85 -3.55 27.06
C SER A 184 0.35 -3.67 26.77
N ASP A 185 -0.39 -2.57 26.91
CA ASP A 185 -1.82 -2.44 26.52
C ASP A 185 -2.04 -2.66 25.01
N ARG A 186 -0.97 -2.70 24.20
CA ARG A 186 -1.02 -2.86 22.76
C ARG A 186 -0.72 -4.30 22.35
N ASP A 187 -1.71 -4.96 21.74
CA ASP A 187 -1.64 -6.36 21.32
C ASP A 187 -0.45 -6.66 20.41
N ASP A 188 -0.12 -5.77 19.47
CA ASP A 188 1.01 -5.95 18.55
C ASP A 188 2.36 -5.99 19.28
N ILE A 189 2.54 -5.13 20.28
CA ILE A 189 3.74 -5.10 21.13
C ILE A 189 3.79 -6.33 22.03
N SER A 190 2.66 -6.71 22.64
CA SER A 190 2.59 -7.87 23.54
C SER A 190 2.87 -9.18 22.81
N ILE A 191 2.26 -9.38 21.63
CA ILE A 191 2.49 -10.54 20.76
C ILE A 191 3.97 -10.59 20.34
N TRP A 192 4.53 -9.46 19.92
CA TRP A 192 5.94 -9.38 19.54
C TRP A 192 6.87 -9.74 20.71
N GLY A 193 6.62 -9.18 21.90
CA GLY A 193 7.38 -9.46 23.12
C GLY A 193 7.38 -10.94 23.48
N LYS A 194 6.21 -11.60 23.41
CA LYS A 194 6.07 -13.04 23.62
C LYS A 194 6.88 -13.86 22.60
N GLN A 195 6.77 -13.52 21.32
CA GLN A 195 7.53 -14.19 20.26
C GLN A 195 9.04 -13.99 20.41
N PHE A 196 9.45 -12.78 20.79
CA PHE A 196 10.85 -12.44 21.00
C PHE A 196 11.45 -13.24 22.16
N LEU A 197 10.77 -13.28 23.31
CA LEU A 197 11.21 -14.06 24.48
C LEU A 197 11.30 -15.56 24.21
N ASN A 198 10.34 -16.12 23.47
CA ASN A 198 10.39 -17.52 23.06
C ASN A 198 11.60 -17.85 22.17
N ARG A 199 12.16 -16.87 21.46
CA ARG A 199 13.36 -17.05 20.63
C ARG A 199 14.65 -16.93 21.41
N ILE A 200 14.70 -16.03 22.40
CA ILE A 200 15.95 -15.71 23.12
C ILE A 200 16.12 -16.43 24.45
N THR A 201 15.02 -16.93 25.04
CA THR A 201 15.08 -17.65 26.32
C THR A 201 15.23 -19.15 26.05
N PRO A 202 16.30 -19.80 26.54
CA PRO A 202 16.44 -21.24 26.43
C PRO A 202 15.25 -21.95 27.09
N PRO A 203 14.79 -23.11 26.56
CA PRO A 203 13.64 -23.85 27.08
C PRO A 203 13.70 -24.19 28.58
N ALA A 204 14.90 -24.22 29.16
CA ALA A 204 15.12 -24.57 30.56
C ALA A 204 14.70 -23.49 31.57
N GLU A 205 14.49 -22.24 31.15
CA GLU A 205 14.30 -21.10 32.07
C GLU A 205 12.86 -20.54 32.09
N LEU A 206 11.99 -20.97 31.17
CA LEU A 206 10.60 -20.50 31.08
C LEU A 206 9.64 -21.16 32.08
N THR A 207 10.11 -22.07 32.93
CA THR A 207 9.27 -22.88 33.84
C THR A 207 9.41 -22.52 35.33
N GLN A 208 10.13 -21.46 35.70
CA GLN A 208 10.19 -21.01 37.10
C GLN A 208 9.15 -19.92 37.39
N ASN A 209 7.95 -20.37 37.75
CA ASN A 209 6.93 -19.57 38.43
C ASN A 209 7.39 -19.29 39.88
N PRO A 210 7.31 -18.05 40.43
CA PRO A 210 7.68 -17.79 41.81
C PRO A 210 6.77 -18.54 42.78
N LYS A 211 7.40 -19.51 43.44
CA LYS A 211 6.89 -20.37 44.51
C LYS A 211 6.37 -19.54 45.68
N SER A 212 5.04 -19.52 45.88
CA SER A 212 4.46 -19.35 47.21
C SER A 212 4.63 -20.68 47.95
N THR A 213 5.27 -20.63 49.11
CA THR A 213 5.36 -21.72 50.07
C THR A 213 3.98 -21.94 50.69
N ASP A 214 3.37 -23.13 50.50
CA ASP A 214 2.89 -24.01 51.58
C ASP A 214 2.01 -25.16 51.05
N ALA A 215 2.10 -26.30 51.76
CA ALA A 215 1.37 -27.57 51.63
C ALA A 215 1.75 -28.48 50.43
N VAL A 216 2.59 -29.52 50.60
CA VAL A 216 2.34 -30.86 51.18
C VAL A 216 1.53 -31.79 50.24
N VAL A 217 2.28 -32.67 49.57
CA VAL A 217 2.08 -34.13 49.32
C VAL A 217 0.66 -34.63 48.99
N ASP A 218 0.40 -35.00 47.71
CA ASP A 218 0.16 -36.40 47.29
C ASP A 218 -0.33 -36.56 45.83
N SER A 219 0.48 -37.25 45.01
CA SER A 219 0.06 -38.26 44.00
C SER A 219 -0.64 -37.78 42.69
N PRO A 220 -0.76 -38.64 41.62
CA PRO A 220 0.10 -38.51 40.44
C PRO A 220 -0.66 -38.49 39.08
N MET A 221 0.09 -38.27 38.00
CA MET A 221 -0.20 -38.68 36.61
C MET A 221 -1.67 -38.82 36.20
N ASN A 222 -2.25 -37.78 35.60
CA ASN A 222 -3.20 -37.93 34.50
C ASN A 222 -3.41 -36.61 33.76
N SER A 223 -3.51 -36.71 32.42
CA SER A 223 -3.75 -35.68 31.40
C SER A 223 -2.49 -35.05 30.77
N PRO A 224 -2.24 -35.36 29.48
CA PRO A 224 -2.76 -34.49 28.43
C PRO A 224 -3.29 -35.30 27.23
N MET A 225 -4.61 -35.44 27.09
CA MET A 225 -5.18 -35.95 25.84
C MET A 225 -6.58 -35.41 25.48
N ASP A 226 -7.15 -34.48 26.25
CA ASP A 226 -8.53 -33.99 26.02
C ASP A 226 -8.63 -32.65 25.28
N SER A 227 -7.53 -31.93 25.06
CA SER A 227 -7.60 -30.58 24.44
C SER A 227 -7.46 -30.56 22.91
N SER A 228 -7.21 -31.70 22.25
CA SER A 228 -6.95 -31.74 20.79
C SER A 228 -8.12 -32.24 19.94
N ILE A 229 -9.23 -32.69 20.53
CA ILE A 229 -10.35 -33.29 19.77
C ILE A 229 -11.58 -32.37 19.70
N ASN A 230 -11.72 -31.39 20.60
CA ASN A 230 -12.91 -30.53 20.63
C ASN A 230 -12.88 -29.28 19.73
N SER A 231 -11.77 -28.99 19.05
CA SER A 231 -11.66 -27.79 18.20
C SER A 231 -11.72 -28.07 16.70
N SER A 232 -11.94 -29.33 16.26
CA SER A 232 -11.89 -29.70 14.84
C SER A 232 -13.24 -30.06 14.21
N MET A 233 -14.35 -30.02 14.95
CA MET A 233 -15.67 -30.38 14.39
C MET A 233 -16.68 -29.22 14.31
N ASP A 234 -16.47 -28.10 15.00
CA ASP A 234 -17.48 -27.03 15.10
C ASP A 234 -17.32 -25.88 14.07
N SER A 235 -16.48 -26.01 13.03
CA SER A 235 -16.11 -24.86 12.18
C SER A 235 -16.35 -24.91 10.66
N PRO A 236 -16.96 -25.92 10.00
CA PRO A 236 -17.19 -25.81 8.56
C PRO A 236 -18.65 -25.60 8.12
N MET A 237 -19.65 -25.54 9.02
CA MET A 237 -21.06 -25.56 8.60
C MET A 237 -21.81 -24.22 8.57
N ASP A 238 -21.32 -23.16 9.23
CA ASP A 238 -22.08 -21.91 9.35
C ASP A 238 -21.73 -20.82 8.31
N SER A 239 -20.71 -21.03 7.46
CA SER A 239 -20.15 -19.95 6.63
C SER A 239 -20.68 -19.78 5.19
N PRO A 240 -21.36 -20.73 4.51
CA PRO A 240 -21.74 -20.52 3.12
C PRO A 240 -23.17 -20.01 2.91
N MET A 241 -24.03 -20.02 3.94
CA MET A 241 -25.47 -19.79 3.76
C MET A 241 -25.90 -18.33 3.96
N ASP A 242 -25.16 -17.54 4.75
CA ASP A 242 -25.46 -16.11 4.97
C ASP A 242 -25.01 -15.21 3.80
N SER A 243 -23.97 -15.58 3.06
CA SER A 243 -23.43 -14.72 1.99
C SER A 243 -24.24 -14.70 0.70
N SER A 244 -25.14 -15.67 0.45
CA SER A 244 -25.89 -15.75 -0.81
C SER A 244 -27.24 -15.01 -0.79
N MET A 245 -27.77 -14.72 0.40
CA MET A 245 -29.07 -14.05 0.53
C MET A 245 -28.95 -12.51 0.58
N ASP A 246 -27.82 -11.98 1.06
CA ASP A 246 -27.62 -10.54 1.21
C ASP A 246 -27.36 -9.82 -0.13
N SER A 247 -26.73 -10.49 -1.11
CA SER A 247 -26.41 -9.91 -2.42
C SER A 247 -27.62 -9.77 -3.36
N SER A 248 -28.68 -10.54 -3.12
CA SER A 248 -29.80 -10.68 -4.05
C SER A 248 -30.92 -9.66 -3.82
N ILE A 249 -30.96 -9.00 -2.65
CA ILE A 249 -32.05 -8.09 -2.26
C ILE A 249 -31.59 -6.61 -2.30
N HIS A 250 -30.30 -6.32 -2.08
CA HIS A 250 -29.83 -4.93 -2.00
C HIS A 250 -29.45 -4.26 -3.34
N SER A 251 -29.20 -5.04 -4.39
CA SER A 251 -28.72 -4.50 -5.68
C SER A 251 -29.75 -3.75 -6.56
N PRO A 252 -31.06 -4.10 -6.59
CA PRO A 252 -32.01 -3.41 -7.47
C PRO A 252 -32.70 -2.20 -6.82
N LEU A 253 -32.56 -1.97 -5.51
CA LEU A 253 -33.24 -0.86 -4.82
C LEU A 253 -32.45 0.47 -4.89
N ASP A 254 -31.12 0.43 -4.86
CA ASP A 254 -30.28 1.64 -4.87
C ASP A 254 -30.23 2.37 -6.22
N SER A 255 -30.42 1.64 -7.33
CA SER A 255 -30.46 2.24 -8.67
C SER A 255 -31.76 2.99 -8.96
N SER A 256 -32.84 2.71 -8.24
CA SER A 256 -34.15 3.33 -8.45
C SER A 256 -34.30 4.69 -7.75
N ILE A 257 -33.58 4.90 -6.64
CA ILE A 257 -33.66 6.14 -5.84
C ILE A 257 -32.75 7.24 -6.41
N GLN A 258 -31.61 6.88 -7.00
CA GLN A 258 -30.70 7.86 -7.62
C GLN A 258 -31.27 8.54 -8.88
N ALA A 259 -32.16 7.88 -9.63
CA ALA A 259 -32.76 8.46 -10.83
C ALA A 259 -33.88 9.48 -10.54
N SER A 260 -34.43 9.50 -9.33
CA SER A 260 -35.55 10.38 -8.97
C SER A 260 -35.11 11.71 -8.33
N VAL A 261 -33.84 11.82 -7.89
CA VAL A 261 -33.32 12.99 -7.17
C VAL A 261 -32.60 14.00 -8.07
N SER A 262 -32.23 13.63 -9.31
CA SER A 262 -31.56 14.53 -10.26
C SER A 262 -32.50 15.46 -11.06
N GLY A 263 -33.79 15.52 -10.73
CA GLY A 263 -34.82 16.23 -11.50
C GLY A 263 -35.24 17.62 -11.01
N ILE A 264 -34.80 18.09 -9.83
CA ILE A 264 -35.27 19.39 -9.31
C ILE A 264 -34.28 20.51 -9.69
N ARG A 265 -34.57 21.13 -10.84
CA ARG A 265 -33.97 22.37 -11.33
C ARG A 265 -34.45 23.53 -10.45
N TYR A 266 -33.55 24.12 -9.66
CA TYR A 266 -33.78 25.41 -8.99
C TYR A 266 -33.30 26.54 -9.91
N ASP A 267 -34.23 27.31 -10.45
CA ASP A 267 -33.95 28.61 -11.07
C ASP A 267 -33.90 29.70 -9.98
N PRO A 268 -32.77 30.42 -9.79
CA PRO A 268 -32.75 31.58 -8.91
C PRO A 268 -33.34 32.82 -9.62
N PRO A 269 -34.03 33.72 -8.90
CA PRO A 269 -34.58 34.92 -9.48
C PRO A 269 -33.47 35.90 -9.88
N SER A 270 -33.50 36.28 -11.14
CA SER A 270 -32.73 37.34 -11.77
C SER A 270 -33.03 38.68 -11.09
N ASN A 271 -32.00 39.35 -10.55
CA ASN A 271 -31.95 40.80 -10.41
C ASN A 271 -30.51 41.33 -10.60
N GLY A 272 -30.25 41.82 -11.82
CA GLY A 272 -29.49 43.02 -12.15
C GLY A 272 -28.05 43.22 -11.65
N LEU A 273 -27.07 43.06 -12.56
CA LEU A 273 -26.17 44.13 -13.07
C LEU A 273 -25.09 43.50 -13.99
N PRO A 274 -24.72 44.15 -15.12
CA PRO A 274 -23.77 43.58 -16.07
C PRO A 274 -22.34 43.84 -15.59
N ILE A 275 -21.65 42.78 -15.15
CA ILE A 275 -20.23 42.82 -14.81
C ILE A 275 -19.43 42.52 -16.10
N PRO A 276 -18.32 43.24 -16.38
CA PRO A 276 -17.57 43.09 -17.62
C PRO A 276 -16.99 41.68 -17.71
N THR A 277 -17.13 41.05 -18.87
CA THR A 277 -16.46 39.79 -19.23
C THR A 277 -14.94 40.00 -19.23
N ARG A 278 -14.35 39.89 -18.03
CA ARG A 278 -12.90 39.74 -17.88
C ARG A 278 -12.55 38.35 -18.42
N TYR A 279 -11.81 38.36 -19.51
CA TYR A 279 -11.22 37.18 -20.16
C TYR A 279 -10.64 36.25 -19.08
N GLN A 280 -11.36 35.16 -18.75
CA GLN A 280 -10.83 34.08 -17.95
C GLN A 280 -9.84 33.33 -18.84
N PRO A 281 -8.53 33.34 -18.53
CA PRO A 281 -7.62 32.42 -19.18
C PRO A 281 -8.07 31.02 -18.80
N ASN A 282 -8.31 30.19 -19.81
CA ASN A 282 -8.69 28.80 -19.66
C ASN A 282 -7.76 28.11 -18.63
N PRO A 283 -8.25 27.64 -17.47
CA PRO A 283 -7.43 27.02 -16.42
C PRO A 283 -6.80 25.68 -16.85
N ALA A 284 -7.07 25.22 -18.07
CA ALA A 284 -6.39 24.08 -18.68
C ALA A 284 -4.90 24.32 -19.04
N ALA A 285 -4.38 25.55 -18.88
CA ALA A 285 -3.00 25.90 -19.25
C ALA A 285 -2.07 26.25 -18.06
N ALA A 286 -2.50 26.03 -16.81
CA ALA A 286 -1.68 26.32 -15.63
C ALA A 286 -0.61 25.22 -15.42
N HIS A 287 0.63 25.56 -15.79
CA HIS A 287 1.90 24.92 -15.42
C HIS A 287 1.84 23.42 -15.09
N ARG A 288 1.75 22.59 -16.14
CA ARG A 288 2.38 21.26 -16.10
C ARG A 288 3.86 21.49 -15.84
N VAL A 289 4.31 21.17 -14.62
CA VAL A 289 5.68 20.70 -14.39
C VAL A 289 5.96 19.70 -15.53
N PRO A 290 7.06 19.84 -16.29
CA PRO A 290 7.28 19.08 -17.52
C PRO A 290 6.94 17.63 -17.25
N ASN A 291 5.89 17.16 -17.94
CA ASN A 291 5.28 15.87 -17.71
C ASN A 291 6.39 14.83 -17.67
N ASP A 292 6.70 14.37 -16.45
CA ASP A 292 7.63 13.28 -16.29
C ASP A 292 6.90 12.02 -16.77
N TYR A 293 6.99 11.79 -18.07
CA TYR A 293 6.42 10.64 -18.73
C TYR A 293 7.28 9.39 -18.49
N THR A 294 8.38 9.48 -17.74
CA THR A 294 9.26 8.34 -17.44
C THR A 294 8.49 7.14 -16.87
N PRO A 295 7.65 7.26 -15.83
CA PRO A 295 6.86 6.11 -15.33
C PRO A 295 5.88 5.57 -16.37
N VAL A 296 5.23 6.45 -17.15
CA VAL A 296 4.29 6.05 -18.21
C VAL A 296 5.00 5.30 -19.33
N ILE A 297 6.17 5.79 -19.74
CA ILE A 297 7.02 5.17 -20.77
C ILE A 297 7.59 3.87 -20.25
N GLN A 298 8.08 3.80 -19.00
CA GLN A 298 8.58 2.57 -18.39
C GLN A 298 7.48 1.51 -18.29
N SER A 299 6.27 1.90 -17.86
CA SER A 299 5.11 1.02 -17.82
C SER A 299 4.64 0.58 -19.21
N ALA A 300 4.70 1.44 -20.22
CA ALA A 300 4.38 1.06 -21.59
C ALA A 300 5.44 0.13 -22.19
N LEU A 301 6.72 0.41 -21.92
CA LEU A 301 7.85 -0.41 -22.37
C LEU A 301 7.86 -1.78 -21.71
N SER A 302 7.42 -1.90 -20.45
CA SER A 302 7.35 -3.19 -19.76
C SER A 302 6.38 -4.17 -20.44
N HIS A 303 5.34 -3.69 -21.13
CA HIS A 303 4.43 -4.56 -21.87
C HIS A 303 4.89 -4.83 -23.32
N GLY A 304 5.96 -4.19 -23.79
CA GLY A 304 6.75 -4.71 -24.92
C GLY A 304 6.10 -4.73 -26.31
N VAL A 305 5.10 -3.89 -26.62
CA VAL A 305 4.39 -3.84 -27.93
C VAL A 305 5.34 -3.86 -29.12
N LEU A 306 6.41 -3.06 -29.05
CA LEU A 306 7.37 -2.94 -30.14
C LEU A 306 8.03 -4.29 -30.43
N THR A 307 8.34 -5.08 -29.40
CA THR A 307 8.94 -6.41 -29.57
C THR A 307 7.94 -7.47 -30.05
N PHE A 308 6.64 -7.25 -29.93
CA PHE A 308 5.64 -8.23 -30.36
C PHE A 308 5.36 -8.20 -31.86
N LEU A 309 4.94 -7.04 -32.37
CA LEU A 309 4.71 -6.84 -33.80
C LEU A 309 6.00 -7.02 -34.61
N PHE A 310 7.11 -6.46 -34.11
CA PHE A 310 8.38 -6.52 -34.82
C PHE A 310 8.96 -7.93 -34.86
N ALA A 311 8.81 -8.72 -33.79
CA ALA A 311 9.24 -10.11 -33.83
C ALA A 311 8.34 -10.99 -34.69
N TRP A 312 7.03 -10.73 -34.81
CA TRP A 312 6.18 -11.49 -35.74
C TRP A 312 6.55 -11.21 -37.20
N ILE A 313 6.79 -9.94 -37.53
CA ILE A 313 7.29 -9.50 -38.84
C ILE A 313 8.69 -10.09 -39.11
N ILE A 314 9.60 -10.02 -38.15
CA ILE A 314 10.95 -10.60 -38.29
C ILE A 314 10.89 -12.13 -38.37
N TYR A 315 10.00 -12.80 -37.65
CA TYR A 315 9.83 -14.26 -37.72
C TYR A 315 9.38 -14.68 -39.12
N ALA A 316 8.50 -13.89 -39.74
CA ALA A 316 8.09 -14.11 -41.13
C ALA A 316 9.24 -13.87 -42.14
N LEU A 317 10.23 -13.05 -41.81
CA LEU A 317 11.33 -12.66 -42.69
C LEU A 317 12.64 -13.44 -42.45
N PHE A 318 12.88 -13.96 -41.24
CA PHE A 318 14.17 -14.54 -40.81
C PHE A 318 13.95 -15.77 -39.90
N PRO A 319 14.01 -17.00 -40.43
CA PRO A 319 13.34 -18.16 -39.84
C PRO A 319 14.01 -18.85 -38.63
N ALA A 320 15.06 -18.34 -37.97
CA ALA A 320 15.60 -19.03 -36.78
C ALA A 320 16.38 -18.19 -35.78
N GLY A 321 17.40 -17.44 -36.22
CA GLY A 321 18.36 -16.81 -35.29
C GLY A 321 17.82 -15.61 -34.53
N ILE A 322 17.11 -14.71 -35.23
CA ILE A 322 16.67 -13.43 -34.66
C ILE A 322 15.47 -13.63 -33.71
N ALA A 323 14.65 -14.66 -33.96
CA ALA A 323 13.50 -14.99 -33.13
C ALA A 323 13.88 -15.29 -31.68
N LEU A 324 14.97 -16.03 -31.47
CA LEU A 324 15.44 -16.38 -30.13
C LEU A 324 15.89 -15.12 -29.36
N LEU A 325 16.66 -14.24 -30.01
CA LEU A 325 17.13 -13.00 -29.41
C LEU A 325 15.96 -12.09 -29.02
N LEU A 326 14.94 -11.98 -29.88
CA LEU A 326 13.75 -11.18 -29.58
C LEU A 326 12.93 -11.77 -28.44
N ASN A 327 12.84 -13.10 -28.34
CA ASN A 327 12.18 -13.77 -27.21
C ASN A 327 12.95 -13.56 -25.89
N LEU A 328 14.28 -13.55 -25.93
CA LEU A 328 15.08 -13.20 -24.75
C LEU A 328 14.86 -11.75 -24.32
N MET A 329 14.81 -10.80 -25.28
CA MET A 329 14.53 -9.40 -24.97
C MET A 329 13.14 -9.20 -24.34
N ARG A 330 12.14 -9.96 -24.77
CA ARG A 330 10.78 -9.91 -24.20
C ARG A 330 10.73 -10.30 -22.73
N LEU A 331 11.63 -11.17 -22.27
CA LEU A 331 11.73 -11.54 -20.86
C LEU A 331 12.66 -10.60 -20.10
N SER A 332 13.77 -10.18 -20.71
CA SER A 332 14.78 -9.39 -20.01
C SER A 332 14.36 -7.94 -19.77
N ILE A 333 13.60 -7.32 -20.68
CA ILE A 333 13.17 -5.92 -20.53
C ILE A 333 12.24 -5.74 -19.31
N PRO A 334 11.15 -6.51 -19.14
CA PRO A 334 10.29 -6.40 -17.96
C PRO A 334 11.05 -6.70 -16.66
N VAL A 335 11.95 -7.69 -16.66
CA VAL A 335 12.77 -8.01 -15.48
C VAL A 335 13.71 -6.86 -15.13
N ALA A 336 14.38 -6.26 -16.12
CA ALA A 336 15.25 -5.11 -15.89
C ALA A 336 14.47 -3.90 -15.35
N ILE A 337 13.29 -3.61 -15.91
CA ILE A 337 12.40 -2.55 -15.42
C ILE A 337 11.94 -2.86 -13.99
N TYR A 338 11.56 -4.10 -13.67
CA TYR A 338 11.17 -4.51 -12.33
C TYR A 338 12.28 -4.28 -11.29
N CYS A 339 13.54 -4.51 -11.66
CA CYS A 339 14.69 -4.31 -10.79
C CYS A 339 15.08 -2.83 -10.59
N VAL A 340 14.89 -1.98 -11.61
CA VAL A 340 15.39 -0.60 -11.61
C VAL A 340 14.31 0.44 -11.31
N ALA A 341 13.04 0.15 -11.59
CA ALA A 341 11.95 1.10 -11.39
C ALA A 341 11.75 1.42 -9.90
N THR A 342 11.76 2.72 -9.58
CA THR A 342 11.43 3.25 -8.25
C THR A 342 9.92 3.43 -8.07
N ASP A 343 9.20 3.62 -9.17
CA ASP A 343 7.75 3.77 -9.18
C ASP A 343 7.04 2.42 -8.96
N SER A 344 6.08 2.39 -8.02
CA SER A 344 5.39 1.16 -7.66
C SER A 344 4.48 0.63 -8.77
N ILE A 345 3.86 1.51 -9.56
CA ILE A 345 2.96 1.14 -10.66
C ILE A 345 3.77 0.51 -11.79
N ALA A 346 4.87 1.15 -12.20
CA ALA A 346 5.79 0.61 -13.20
C ALA A 346 6.36 -0.74 -12.76
N LYS A 347 6.67 -0.92 -11.47
CA LYS A 347 7.16 -2.19 -10.92
C LYS A 347 6.09 -3.28 -10.94
N GLU A 348 4.85 -2.98 -10.59
CA GLU A 348 3.74 -3.94 -10.68
C GLU A 348 3.44 -4.33 -12.13
N ASN A 349 3.41 -3.36 -13.06
CA ASN A 349 3.20 -3.63 -14.49
C ASN A 349 4.35 -4.45 -15.09
N ALA A 350 5.59 -4.20 -14.67
CA ALA A 350 6.75 -5.00 -15.05
C ALA A 350 6.70 -6.44 -14.50
N LYS A 351 6.25 -6.63 -13.26
CA LYS A 351 6.02 -7.96 -12.68
C LYS A 351 4.97 -8.73 -13.48
N GLU A 352 3.86 -8.07 -13.81
CA GLU A 352 2.74 -8.69 -14.51
C GLU A 352 3.09 -9.02 -15.97
N ALA A 353 3.83 -8.15 -16.65
CA ALA A 353 4.42 -8.45 -17.95
C ALA A 353 5.43 -9.60 -17.90
N THR A 354 6.24 -9.70 -16.84
CA THR A 354 7.18 -10.83 -16.64
C THR A 354 6.42 -12.14 -16.47
N ASN A 355 5.39 -12.17 -15.63
CA ASN A 355 4.53 -13.34 -15.42
C ASN A 355 3.88 -13.79 -16.73
N TYR A 356 3.38 -12.84 -17.52
CA TYR A 356 2.80 -13.10 -18.83
C TYR A 356 3.84 -13.69 -19.80
N ALA A 357 5.04 -13.11 -19.88
CA ALA A 357 6.12 -13.60 -20.74
C ALA A 357 6.54 -15.03 -20.37
N ILE A 358 6.70 -15.34 -19.08
CA ILE A 358 7.03 -16.69 -18.59
C ILE A 358 5.92 -17.67 -18.99
N THR A 359 4.66 -17.29 -18.78
CA THR A 359 3.51 -18.13 -19.16
C THR A 359 3.53 -18.44 -20.66
N MET A 360 3.80 -17.44 -21.49
CA MET A 360 3.88 -17.58 -22.94
C MET A 360 5.04 -18.49 -23.37
N VAL A 361 6.18 -18.45 -22.68
CA VAL A 361 7.30 -19.38 -22.90
C VAL A 361 6.88 -20.82 -22.55
N VAL A 362 6.21 -21.03 -21.41
CA VAL A 362 5.73 -22.36 -21.01
C VAL A 362 4.74 -22.91 -22.04
N VAL A 363 3.76 -22.12 -22.45
CA VAL A 363 2.79 -22.49 -23.50
C VAL A 363 3.53 -22.83 -24.80
N ALA A 364 4.46 -21.99 -25.24
CA ALA A 364 5.22 -22.25 -26.48
C ALA A 364 6.03 -23.55 -26.42
N VAL A 365 6.67 -23.85 -25.29
CA VAL A 365 7.41 -25.11 -25.08
C VAL A 365 6.47 -26.31 -25.15
N LEU A 366 5.33 -26.25 -24.47
CA LEU A 366 4.32 -27.32 -24.49
C LEU A 366 3.78 -27.55 -25.91
N MET A 367 3.52 -26.47 -26.65
CA MET A 367 3.04 -26.55 -28.04
C MET A 367 4.10 -27.12 -28.98
N PHE A 368 5.37 -26.73 -28.81
CA PHE A 368 6.46 -27.28 -29.62
C PHE A 368 6.69 -28.76 -29.34
N ALA A 369 6.65 -29.17 -28.07
CA ALA A 369 6.73 -30.58 -27.68
C ALA A 369 5.56 -31.39 -28.24
N GLY A 370 4.33 -30.88 -28.13
CA GLY A 370 3.14 -31.51 -28.69
C GLY A 370 3.17 -31.63 -30.22
N GLY A 371 3.58 -30.56 -30.91
CA GLY A 371 3.77 -30.55 -32.36
C GLY A 371 4.84 -31.54 -32.83
N PHE A 372 5.97 -31.62 -32.11
CA PHE A 372 7.03 -32.59 -32.39
C PHE A 372 6.54 -34.04 -32.23
N LEU A 373 5.82 -34.35 -31.15
CA LEU A 373 5.23 -35.68 -30.94
C LEU A 373 4.19 -36.03 -32.02
N ALA A 374 3.37 -35.07 -32.43
CA ALA A 374 2.40 -35.24 -33.51
C ALA A 374 3.11 -35.50 -34.86
N ALA A 375 4.20 -34.79 -35.15
CA ALA A 375 5.00 -35.00 -36.36
C ALA A 375 5.68 -36.39 -36.38
N LEU A 376 6.24 -36.83 -35.26
CA LEU A 376 6.78 -38.19 -35.13
C LEU A 376 5.70 -39.25 -35.35
N SER A 377 4.49 -39.03 -34.82
CA SER A 377 3.35 -39.91 -35.05
C SER A 377 2.96 -39.98 -36.52
N PHE A 378 2.94 -38.84 -37.21
CA PHE A 378 2.64 -38.75 -38.64
C PHE A 378 3.66 -39.50 -39.50
N MET A 379 4.95 -39.35 -39.21
CA MET A 379 6.01 -40.06 -39.92
C MET A 379 5.90 -41.58 -39.77
N GLY A 380 5.36 -42.08 -38.65
CA GLY A 380 5.17 -43.50 -38.41
C GLY A 380 3.93 -44.09 -39.09
N SER A 381 2.84 -43.34 -39.23
CA SER A 381 1.53 -43.87 -39.69
C SER A 381 1.11 -43.44 -41.10
N GLY A 382 1.80 -42.49 -41.73
CA GLY A 382 1.49 -41.99 -43.08
C GLY A 382 0.13 -41.29 -43.23
N SER A 383 -0.57 -41.02 -42.13
CA SER A 383 -1.92 -40.45 -42.09
C SER A 383 -1.93 -39.21 -41.20
N ILE A 384 -2.54 -38.11 -41.66
CA ILE A 384 -2.66 -36.86 -40.90
C ILE A 384 -3.46 -37.19 -39.65
N SER A 385 -2.78 -37.30 -38.52
CA SER A 385 -3.42 -37.63 -37.26
C SER A 385 -4.45 -36.54 -36.95
N PRO A 386 -5.71 -36.89 -36.60
CA PRO A 386 -6.69 -35.93 -36.08
C PRO A 386 -6.13 -35.10 -34.93
N LEU A 387 -5.17 -35.65 -34.19
CA LEU A 387 -4.41 -34.97 -33.14
C LEU A 387 -3.68 -33.71 -33.65
N LEU A 388 -3.15 -33.75 -34.88
CA LEU A 388 -2.42 -32.65 -35.48
C LEU A 388 -3.36 -31.48 -35.83
N ILE A 389 -4.59 -31.77 -36.26
CA ILE A 389 -5.63 -30.75 -36.47
C ILE A 389 -6.07 -30.15 -35.12
N VAL A 390 -6.30 -31.00 -34.13
CA VAL A 390 -6.69 -30.58 -32.77
C VAL A 390 -5.60 -29.71 -32.11
N LEU A 391 -4.32 -29.96 -32.38
CA LEU A 391 -3.21 -29.14 -31.89
C LEU A 391 -2.97 -27.87 -32.71
N ALA A 392 -3.18 -27.92 -34.02
CA ALA A 392 -2.95 -26.78 -34.91
C ALA A 392 -4.01 -25.68 -34.76
N VAL A 393 -5.28 -26.04 -34.53
CA VAL A 393 -6.36 -25.05 -34.38
C VAL A 393 -6.12 -24.10 -33.20
N PRO A 394 -5.79 -24.56 -31.98
CA PRO A 394 -5.40 -23.69 -30.89
C PRO A 394 -4.21 -22.79 -31.22
N LEU A 395 -3.19 -23.30 -31.92
CA LEU A 395 -2.03 -22.48 -32.32
C LEU A 395 -2.42 -21.33 -33.24
N VAL A 396 -3.26 -21.62 -34.24
CA VAL A 396 -3.70 -20.63 -35.23
C VAL A 396 -4.67 -19.62 -34.63
N VAL A 397 -5.53 -20.05 -33.70
CA VAL A 397 -6.55 -19.17 -33.09
C VAL A 397 -6.01 -18.42 -31.87
N TYR A 398 -5.41 -19.12 -30.90
CA TYR A 398 -4.94 -18.51 -29.66
C TYR A 398 -3.61 -17.78 -29.83
N GLY A 399 -2.74 -18.19 -30.75
CA GLY A 399 -1.46 -17.50 -31.00
C GLY A 399 -1.63 -16.00 -31.28
N PRO A 400 -2.46 -15.62 -32.28
CA PRO A 400 -2.77 -14.21 -32.56
C PRO A 400 -3.48 -13.51 -31.40
N LEU A 401 -4.45 -14.16 -30.75
CA LEU A 401 -5.18 -13.58 -29.62
C LEU A 401 -4.25 -13.26 -28.44
N LEU A 402 -3.35 -14.17 -28.10
CA LEU A 402 -2.33 -13.98 -27.09
C LEU A 402 -1.36 -12.87 -27.51
N ALA A 403 -0.95 -12.80 -28.77
CA ALA A 403 -0.06 -11.75 -29.26
C ALA A 403 -0.68 -10.33 -29.21
N LEU A 404 -2.01 -10.20 -29.19
CA LEU A 404 -2.69 -8.90 -29.10
C LEU A 404 -2.72 -8.32 -27.68
N TRP A 405 -2.68 -9.15 -26.64
CA TRP A 405 -2.81 -8.69 -25.26
C TRP A 405 -1.71 -7.72 -24.80
N PRO A 406 -0.42 -7.93 -25.13
CA PRO A 406 0.63 -6.94 -24.86
C PRO A 406 0.34 -5.54 -25.46
N ILE A 407 -0.30 -5.51 -26.63
CA ILE A 407 -0.72 -4.27 -27.30
C ILE A 407 -1.81 -3.58 -26.48
N VAL A 408 -2.85 -4.34 -26.09
CA VAL A 408 -3.94 -3.84 -25.25
C VAL A 408 -3.40 -3.32 -23.92
N ALA A 409 -2.55 -4.09 -23.25
CA ALA A 409 -1.93 -3.72 -21.97
C ALA A 409 -1.21 -2.37 -22.07
N THR A 410 -0.47 -2.16 -23.15
CA THR A 410 0.28 -0.92 -23.37
C THR A 410 -0.62 0.26 -23.66
N LEU A 411 -1.64 0.08 -24.51
CA LEU A 411 -2.62 1.12 -24.77
C LEU A 411 -3.36 1.53 -23.49
N VAL A 412 -3.70 0.55 -22.63
CA VAL A 412 -4.34 0.81 -21.34
C VAL A 412 -3.40 1.54 -20.38
N CYS A 413 -2.12 1.17 -20.30
CA CYS A 413 -1.14 1.86 -19.46
C CYS A 413 -0.88 3.30 -19.92
N ILE A 414 -0.84 3.54 -21.24
CA ILE A 414 -0.71 4.90 -21.80
C ILE A 414 -1.96 5.73 -21.51
N ALA A 415 -3.14 5.13 -21.63
CA ALA A 415 -4.41 5.81 -21.38
C ALA A 415 -4.67 6.05 -19.89
N ASN A 416 -4.12 5.21 -19.00
CA ASN A 416 -4.35 5.23 -17.56
C ASN A 416 -3.02 5.07 -16.81
N PRO A 417 -2.17 6.11 -16.79
CA PRO A 417 -0.83 6.03 -16.21
C PRO A 417 -0.83 5.75 -14.70
N ASP A 418 -1.93 6.07 -14.02
CA ASP A 418 -2.08 5.90 -12.56
C ASP A 418 -2.63 4.52 -12.17
N ARG A 419 -2.78 3.59 -13.13
CA ARG A 419 -3.36 2.27 -12.88
C ARG A 419 -2.44 1.15 -13.31
N THR A 420 -2.48 0.07 -12.55
CA THR A 420 -1.83 -1.17 -12.91
C THR A 420 -2.69 -1.98 -13.87
N PHE A 421 -2.03 -2.67 -14.80
CA PHE A 421 -2.67 -3.54 -15.77
C PHE A 421 -2.49 -4.99 -15.35
N HIS A 422 -3.58 -5.74 -15.29
CA HIS A 422 -3.57 -7.17 -15.01
C HIS A 422 -3.97 -7.96 -16.25
N TYR A 423 -3.17 -8.96 -16.62
CA TYR A 423 -3.56 -9.85 -17.71
C TYR A 423 -4.72 -10.74 -17.24
N PRO A 424 -5.71 -11.01 -18.11
CA PRO A 424 -6.82 -11.88 -17.73
C PRO A 424 -6.33 -13.32 -17.43
N HIS A 425 -6.39 -13.71 -16.15
CA HIS A 425 -5.95 -15.04 -15.70
C HIS A 425 -6.70 -16.20 -16.36
N TRP A 426 -7.95 -15.99 -16.79
CA TRP A 426 -8.74 -17.02 -17.48
C TRP A 426 -8.11 -17.46 -18.81
N LEU A 427 -7.36 -16.57 -19.46
CA LEU A 427 -6.71 -16.84 -20.74
C LEU A 427 -5.60 -17.90 -20.59
N VAL A 428 -4.87 -17.86 -19.48
CA VAL A 428 -3.84 -18.84 -19.14
C VAL A 428 -4.46 -20.20 -18.82
N TRP A 429 -5.55 -20.18 -18.04
CA TRP A 429 -6.25 -21.40 -17.64
C TRP A 429 -6.92 -22.14 -18.79
N HIS A 430 -7.41 -21.45 -19.82
CA HIS A 430 -8.03 -22.09 -20.99
C HIS A 430 -7.04 -22.74 -21.94
N VAL A 431 -5.77 -22.32 -21.91
CA VAL A 431 -4.72 -22.93 -22.73
C VAL A 431 -4.12 -24.17 -22.05
N LEU A 432 -4.17 -24.23 -20.72
CA LEU A 432 -3.66 -25.36 -19.93
C LEU A 432 -4.69 -26.49 -19.73
N LYS A 433 -5.98 -26.23 -19.96
CA LYS A 433 -7.06 -27.23 -19.97
C LYS A 433 -7.22 -27.78 -21.38
#